data_AF-A0AAF6AVY3-F1
#
_entry.id   AF-A0AAF6AVY3-F1
#
_cell.length_a   1.000
_cell.length_b   1.000
_cell.length_c   1.000
_cell.angle_alpha   90.00
_cell.angle_beta   90.00
_cell.angle_gamma   90.00
#
_symmetry.space_group_name_H-M   'P 1'
#
loop_
_entity.id
_entity.type
_entity.pdbx_description
1 polymer ?
#
loop_
_entity_poly.entity_id
_entity_poly.type
_entity_poly.pdbx_seq_one_letter_code
_entity_poly.pdbx_strand_id
1 'polypeptide(L)'
;MGIQELRDSFNLKPNPEGGEYAETFRDDAIVLRKETLPSRFKVGRPVCTAIYFLLPTGSVSKLHRIPSAEVWHFYDGEPLTVFELNGETNAMKHTVLGRDIAAGQLPQYVVPPNVWFGAYPTSDYRVDVASAAVEKLPDRSKEDHYSFVGCTVAPAFEFVDFELAKRSELVSSFPQAKAFIELLTDAE
;
A
#
# COMPACT_ATOMS: atom_id res chain seq x y z
N MET A 1 -1.61 -10.40 -19.15
CA MET A 1 -2.92 -10.98 -18.78
C MET A 1 -3.93 -9.84 -18.66
N GLY A 2 -5.20 -10.03 -18.99
CA GLY A 2 -6.19 -8.96 -18.82
C GLY A 2 -6.55 -8.73 -17.34
N ILE A 3 -7.04 -7.55 -16.95
CA ILE A 3 -7.42 -7.29 -15.55
C ILE A 3 -8.55 -8.21 -15.07
N GLN A 4 -9.51 -8.53 -15.95
CA GLN A 4 -10.62 -9.44 -15.61
C GLN A 4 -10.12 -10.87 -15.42
N GLU A 5 -9.19 -11.31 -16.26
CA GLU A 5 -8.57 -12.63 -16.16
C GLU A 5 -7.78 -12.78 -14.86
N LEU A 6 -7.10 -11.72 -14.37
CA LEU A 6 -6.47 -11.68 -13.05
C LEU A 6 -7.49 -11.86 -11.92
N ARG A 7 -8.59 -11.08 -11.95
CA ARG A 7 -9.66 -11.16 -10.95
C ARG A 7 -10.25 -12.55 -10.86
N ASP A 8 -10.57 -13.14 -12.01
CA ASP A 8 -11.20 -14.46 -12.09
C ASP A 8 -10.22 -15.57 -11.68
N SER A 9 -8.96 -15.50 -12.12
CA SER A 9 -7.94 -16.51 -11.82
C SER A 9 -7.55 -16.55 -10.34
N PHE A 10 -7.55 -15.39 -9.67
CA PHE A 10 -7.09 -15.26 -8.29
C PHE A 10 -8.20 -14.95 -7.28
N ASN A 11 -9.46 -14.93 -7.72
CA ASN A 11 -10.63 -14.66 -6.90
C ASN A 11 -10.46 -13.40 -6.04
N LEU A 12 -10.00 -12.32 -6.68
CA LEU A 12 -9.73 -11.05 -6.02
C LEU A 12 -11.04 -10.42 -5.51
N LYS A 13 -10.97 -9.80 -4.34
CA LYS A 13 -12.10 -9.14 -3.68
C LYS A 13 -11.77 -7.70 -3.34
N PRO A 14 -12.75 -6.79 -3.24
CA PRO A 14 -12.49 -5.42 -2.80
C PRO A 14 -11.74 -5.37 -1.46
N ASN A 15 -10.71 -4.54 -1.38
CA ASN A 15 -9.92 -4.30 -0.16
C ASN A 15 -10.48 -3.09 0.61
N PRO A 16 -10.56 -3.08 1.96
CA PRO A 16 -11.10 -1.94 2.71
C PRO A 16 -10.37 -0.61 2.47
N GLU A 17 -9.06 -0.66 2.22
CA GLU A 17 -8.24 0.51 1.87
C GLU A 17 -8.36 0.92 0.39
N GLY A 18 -9.07 0.16 -0.45
CA GLY A 18 -9.13 0.37 -1.89
C GLY A 18 -8.23 -0.58 -2.69
N GLY A 19 -8.51 -0.71 -3.98
CA GLY A 19 -7.99 -1.82 -4.78
C GLY A 19 -8.69 -3.15 -4.46
N GLU A 20 -8.08 -4.24 -4.90
CA GLU A 20 -8.61 -5.59 -4.75
C GLU A 20 -7.51 -6.53 -4.26
N TYR A 21 -7.84 -7.51 -3.44
CA TYR A 21 -6.87 -8.44 -2.86
C TYR A 21 -7.39 -9.87 -2.75
N ALA A 22 -6.47 -10.82 -2.59
CA ALA A 22 -6.76 -12.17 -2.13
C ALA A 22 -5.62 -12.67 -1.24
N GLU A 23 -5.94 -13.15 -0.04
CA GLU A 23 -4.96 -13.83 0.82
C GLU A 23 -4.62 -15.20 0.21
N THR A 24 -3.34 -15.40 -0.09
CA THR A 24 -2.81 -16.60 -0.75
C THR A 24 -2.05 -17.50 0.20
N PHE A 25 -1.59 -16.96 1.33
CA PHE A 25 -0.81 -17.69 2.31
C PHE A 25 -1.00 -17.12 3.71
N ARG A 26 -1.10 -18.02 4.69
CA ARG A 26 -1.03 -17.75 6.13
C ARG A 26 -0.31 -18.90 6.81
N ASP A 27 0.78 -18.60 7.51
CA ASP A 27 1.61 -19.63 8.15
C ASP A 27 1.09 -20.03 9.54
N ASP A 28 0.03 -20.83 9.58
CA ASP A 28 -0.58 -21.30 10.84
C ASP A 28 0.24 -22.39 11.56
N ALA A 29 1.40 -22.82 11.02
CA ALA A 29 2.22 -23.83 11.66
C ALA A 29 2.84 -23.31 12.98
N ILE A 30 3.09 -22.00 13.06
CA ILE A 30 3.64 -21.33 14.25
C ILE A 30 2.82 -20.08 14.55
N VAL A 31 2.24 -20.03 15.76
CA VAL A 31 1.56 -18.83 16.27
C VAL A 31 2.45 -18.14 17.31
N LEU A 32 2.87 -16.92 16.98
CA LEU A 32 3.59 -16.04 17.88
C LEU A 32 2.65 -15.55 18.98
N ARG A 33 2.93 -15.90 20.23
CA ARG A 33 2.10 -15.50 21.38
C ARG A 33 2.22 -14.00 21.61
N LYS A 34 1.13 -13.37 22.03
CA LYS A 34 1.05 -11.91 22.25
C LYS A 34 2.15 -11.39 23.17
N GLU A 35 2.51 -12.16 24.18
CA GLU A 35 3.49 -11.84 25.22
C GLU A 35 4.93 -11.85 24.69
N THR A 36 5.17 -12.55 23.57
CA THR A 36 6.47 -12.62 22.89
C THR A 36 6.63 -11.55 21.81
N LEU A 37 5.53 -10.89 21.43
CA LEU A 37 5.52 -9.82 20.44
C LEU A 37 5.76 -8.47 21.11
N PRO A 38 6.39 -7.51 20.40
CA PRO A 38 6.47 -6.11 20.83
C PRO A 38 5.10 -5.54 21.25
N SER A 39 5.11 -4.57 22.17
CA SER A 39 3.89 -3.96 22.74
C SER A 39 2.95 -3.37 21.70
N ARG A 40 3.46 -2.94 20.54
CA ARG A 40 2.68 -2.39 19.42
C ARG A 40 1.67 -3.36 18.78
N PHE A 41 1.86 -4.67 18.93
CA PHE A 41 0.91 -5.67 18.44
C PHE A 41 -0.24 -5.82 19.44
N LYS A 42 -1.50 -5.95 19.01
CA LYS A 42 -2.65 -6.09 19.93
C LYS A 42 -3.01 -7.55 20.22
N VAL A 43 -2.65 -8.48 19.33
CA VAL A 43 -2.92 -9.93 19.45
C VAL A 43 -1.71 -10.79 19.07
N GLY A 44 -1.73 -12.06 19.50
CA GLY A 44 -0.87 -13.11 18.95
C GLY A 44 -1.28 -13.44 17.51
N ARG A 45 -0.34 -13.94 16.69
CA ARG A 45 -0.56 -14.09 15.24
C ARG A 45 0.35 -15.14 14.60
N PRO A 46 0.00 -15.66 13.42
CA PRO A 46 0.88 -16.48 12.58
C PRO A 46 2.21 -15.78 12.23
N VAL A 47 3.19 -16.54 11.74
CA VAL A 47 4.52 -15.98 11.39
C VAL A 47 4.43 -14.98 10.25
N CYS A 48 3.67 -15.27 9.21
CA CYS A 48 3.46 -14.35 8.10
C CYS A 48 2.19 -14.63 7.32
N THR A 49 1.79 -13.64 6.52
CA THR A 49 0.72 -13.72 5.52
C THR A 49 1.25 -13.22 4.19
N ALA A 50 0.70 -13.73 3.09
CA ALA A 50 0.90 -13.15 1.77
C ALA A 50 -0.44 -12.97 1.05
N ILE A 51 -0.52 -11.91 0.25
CA ILE A 51 -1.68 -11.58 -0.58
C ILE A 51 -1.25 -11.30 -2.01
N TYR A 52 -2.16 -11.51 -2.95
CA TYR A 52 -2.18 -10.76 -4.20
C TYR A 52 -2.92 -9.44 -3.98
N PHE A 53 -2.45 -8.36 -4.60
CA PHE A 53 -3.08 -7.05 -4.60
C PHE A 53 -3.09 -6.47 -6.02
N LEU A 54 -4.25 -5.96 -6.42
CA LEU A 54 -4.50 -5.38 -7.73
C LEU A 54 -5.00 -3.94 -7.56
N LEU A 55 -4.37 -3.01 -8.27
CA LEU A 55 -4.71 -1.61 -8.24
C LEU A 55 -4.97 -1.08 -9.66
N PRO A 56 -6.24 -0.96 -10.08
CA PRO A 56 -6.59 -0.35 -11.36
C PRO A 56 -6.28 1.16 -11.39
N THR A 57 -6.09 1.74 -12.57
CA THR A 57 -6.08 3.21 -12.75
C THR A 57 -7.35 3.86 -12.17
N GLY A 58 -7.22 5.08 -11.67
CA GLY A 58 -8.30 5.84 -11.04
C GLY A 58 -8.78 5.25 -9.71
N SER A 59 -7.96 4.41 -9.08
CA SER A 59 -8.14 3.87 -7.74
C SER A 59 -6.86 4.09 -6.92
N VAL A 60 -6.98 4.02 -5.59
CA VAL A 60 -5.84 4.16 -4.66
C VAL A 60 -5.95 3.10 -3.57
N SER A 61 -4.81 2.70 -2.99
CA SER A 61 -4.74 2.16 -1.62
C SER A 61 -4.59 3.35 -0.68
N LYS A 62 -5.61 3.56 0.14
CA LYS A 62 -5.71 4.67 1.09
C LYS A 62 -4.60 4.58 2.14
N LEU A 63 -4.24 5.73 2.69
CA LEU A 63 -3.29 5.84 3.78
C LEU A 63 -3.74 5.01 4.97
N HIS A 64 -2.88 4.07 5.36
CA HIS A 64 -3.06 3.20 6.51
C HIS A 64 -1.71 2.89 7.14
N ARG A 65 -1.71 2.23 8.29
CA ARG A 65 -0.50 1.70 8.91
C ARG A 65 -0.76 0.37 9.59
N ILE A 66 0.31 -0.40 9.72
CA ILE A 66 0.32 -1.69 10.43
C ILE A 66 1.61 -1.82 11.26
N PRO A 67 1.63 -2.62 12.35
CA PRO A 67 2.79 -2.77 13.24
C PRO A 67 3.87 -3.74 12.71
N SER A 68 3.67 -4.31 11.53
CA SER A 68 4.60 -5.21 10.84
C SER A 68 5.23 -4.51 9.66
N ALA A 69 6.39 -5.01 9.22
CA ALA A 69 6.93 -4.63 7.93
C ALA A 69 6.10 -5.30 6.83
N GLU A 70 5.93 -4.62 5.71
CA GLU A 70 5.25 -5.17 4.54
C GLU A 70 6.16 -5.14 3.32
N VAL A 71 6.40 -6.30 2.74
CA VAL A 71 7.19 -6.46 1.52
C VAL A 71 6.25 -6.46 0.32
N TRP A 72 6.44 -5.49 -0.57
CA TRP A 72 5.72 -5.35 -1.81
C TRP A 72 6.56 -5.90 -2.97
N HIS A 73 5.96 -6.70 -3.84
CA HIS A 73 6.58 -7.34 -5.00
C HIS A 73 5.82 -6.98 -6.26
N PHE A 74 6.49 -6.37 -7.23
CA PHE A 74 5.89 -6.08 -8.53
C PHE A 74 5.78 -7.35 -9.37
N TYR A 75 4.59 -7.66 -9.90
CA TYR A 75 4.35 -8.83 -10.74
C TYR A 75 4.02 -8.47 -12.19
N ASP A 76 3.03 -7.61 -12.43
CA ASP A 76 2.60 -7.25 -13.79
C ASP A 76 1.93 -5.87 -13.85
N GLY A 77 1.72 -5.37 -15.06
CA GLY A 77 1.04 -4.11 -15.34
C GLY A 77 1.98 -2.90 -15.41
N GLU A 78 1.45 -1.75 -15.03
CA GLU A 78 2.14 -0.46 -14.95
C GLU A 78 2.72 -0.22 -13.55
N PRO A 79 3.75 0.63 -13.41
CA PRO A 79 4.30 0.96 -12.10
C PRO A 79 3.27 1.61 -11.17
N LEU A 80 3.43 1.35 -9.87
CA LEU A 80 2.71 2.05 -8.81
C LEU A 80 3.69 2.77 -7.90
N THR A 81 3.24 3.86 -7.29
CA THR A 81 4.01 4.59 -6.28
C THR A 81 3.47 4.25 -4.90
N VAL A 82 4.34 3.73 -4.04
CA VAL A 82 4.12 3.66 -2.59
C VAL A 82 4.55 4.99 -1.98
N PHE A 83 3.61 5.66 -1.32
CA PHE A 83 3.84 6.89 -0.58
C PHE A 83 3.88 6.59 0.91
N GLU A 84 4.84 7.17 1.62
CA GLU A 84 5.07 6.95 3.05
C GLU A 84 5.21 8.27 3.82
N LEU A 85 4.61 8.32 5.00
CA LEU A 85 4.76 9.37 6.01
C LEU A 85 5.28 8.76 7.31
N ASN A 86 6.51 9.11 7.66
CA ASN A 86 7.12 8.68 8.91
C ASN A 86 6.76 9.65 10.05
N GLY A 87 6.00 9.18 11.04
CA GLY A 87 5.57 10.01 12.17
C GLY A 87 6.63 10.33 13.21
N GLU A 88 7.80 9.67 13.18
CA GLU A 88 8.91 9.98 14.08
C GLU A 88 9.83 11.06 13.48
N THR A 89 10.09 11.00 12.18
CA THR A 89 11.02 11.91 11.50
C THR A 89 10.33 13.03 10.72
N ASN A 90 9.01 12.96 10.58
CA ASN A 90 8.23 13.79 9.65
C ASN A 90 8.66 13.69 8.18
N ALA A 91 9.41 12.65 7.82
CA ALA A 91 9.89 12.44 6.46
C ALA A 91 8.78 11.91 5.55
N MET A 92 8.74 12.44 4.33
CA MET A 92 7.95 11.90 3.22
C MET A 92 8.85 11.06 2.33
N LYS A 93 8.34 9.93 1.82
CA LYS A 93 9.05 9.11 0.86
C LYS A 93 8.12 8.60 -0.24
N HIS A 94 8.67 8.56 -1.45
CA HIS A 94 8.01 7.98 -2.62
C HIS A 94 8.90 6.87 -3.17
N THR A 95 8.32 5.69 -3.32
CA THR A 95 9.00 4.53 -3.90
C THR A 95 8.17 4.03 -5.08
N VAL A 96 8.75 4.06 -6.28
CA VAL A 96 8.08 3.56 -7.48
C VAL A 96 8.40 2.08 -7.65
N LEU A 97 7.37 1.23 -7.57
CA LEU A 97 7.49 -0.20 -7.85
C LEU A 97 7.20 -0.47 -9.32
N GLY A 98 8.07 -1.24 -9.96
CA GLY A 98 7.97 -1.57 -11.38
C GLY A 98 9.23 -2.27 -11.89
N ARG A 99 9.30 -2.44 -13.22
CA ARG A 99 10.39 -3.21 -13.88
C ARG A 99 11.47 -2.35 -14.49
N ASP A 100 11.27 -1.04 -14.63
CA ASP A 100 12.27 -0.16 -15.22
C ASP A 100 13.33 0.27 -14.19
N ILE A 101 14.28 -0.63 -13.95
CA ILE A 101 15.38 -0.44 -13.00
C ILE A 101 16.27 0.74 -13.43
N ALA A 102 16.43 0.97 -14.74
CA ALA A 102 17.22 2.08 -15.24
C ALA A 102 16.57 3.44 -14.91
N ALA A 103 15.24 3.49 -14.84
CA ALA A 103 14.48 4.64 -14.34
C ALA A 103 14.38 4.70 -12.80
N GLY A 104 15.04 3.80 -12.07
CA GLY A 104 15.02 3.76 -10.60
C GLY A 104 13.80 3.07 -10.00
N GLN A 105 12.99 2.37 -10.79
CA GLN A 105 11.89 1.55 -10.27
C GLN A 105 12.43 0.32 -9.55
N LEU A 106 11.72 -0.12 -8.51
CA LEU A 106 12.10 -1.29 -7.73
C LEU A 106 11.11 -2.44 -7.96
N PRO A 107 11.58 -3.64 -8.36
CA PRO A 107 10.71 -4.82 -8.41
C PRO A 107 10.23 -5.28 -7.02
N GLN A 108 10.94 -4.90 -5.96
CA GLN A 108 10.59 -5.22 -4.57
C GLN A 108 10.90 -4.02 -3.66
N TYR A 109 10.03 -3.78 -2.68
CA TYR A 109 10.20 -2.75 -1.68
C TYR A 109 9.66 -3.19 -0.31
N VAL A 110 10.16 -2.61 0.78
CA VAL A 110 9.69 -2.89 2.13
C VAL A 110 9.24 -1.60 2.80
N VAL A 111 7.96 -1.54 3.16
CA VAL A 111 7.43 -0.49 4.02
C VAL A 111 7.76 -0.85 5.48
N PRO A 112 8.39 0.06 6.25
CA PRO A 112 8.69 -0.20 7.65
C PRO A 112 7.43 -0.28 8.54
N PRO A 113 7.51 -0.96 9.69
CA PRO A 113 6.43 -0.96 10.67
C PRO A 113 6.00 0.44 11.12
N ASN A 114 4.70 0.63 11.38
CA ASN A 114 4.10 1.84 11.94
C ASN A 114 4.31 3.14 11.12
N VAL A 115 4.75 3.02 9.88
CA VAL A 115 4.76 4.12 8.91
C VAL A 115 3.36 4.24 8.31
N TRP A 116 2.85 5.46 8.13
CA TRP A 116 1.65 5.67 7.34
C TRP A 116 2.00 5.51 5.87
N PHE A 117 1.29 4.66 5.14
CA PHE A 117 1.56 4.46 3.73
C PHE A 117 0.29 4.18 2.95
N GLY A 118 0.34 4.47 1.66
CA GLY A 118 -0.70 4.18 0.69
C GLY A 118 -0.07 4.08 -0.70
N ALA A 119 -0.87 3.73 -1.69
CA ALA A 119 -0.38 3.55 -3.05
C ALA A 119 -1.33 4.08 -4.12
N TYR A 120 -0.76 4.50 -5.24
CA TYR A 120 -1.50 4.90 -6.43
C TYR A 120 -0.76 4.47 -7.70
N PRO A 121 -1.47 4.19 -8.81
CA PRO A 121 -0.83 3.93 -10.10
C PRO A 121 0.02 5.14 -10.51
N THR A 122 1.33 4.95 -10.74
CA THR A 122 2.27 6.06 -10.95
C THR A 122 1.87 6.94 -12.13
N SER A 123 1.33 6.32 -13.17
CA SER A 123 0.92 6.98 -14.41
C SER A 123 -0.39 7.78 -14.30
N ASP A 124 -1.06 7.80 -13.15
CA ASP A 124 -2.28 8.60 -12.92
C ASP A 124 -1.98 10.03 -12.45
N TYR A 125 -0.76 10.29 -11.99
CA TYR A 125 -0.41 11.56 -11.36
C TYR A 125 0.97 12.05 -11.81
N ARG A 126 1.08 13.36 -12.02
CA ARG A 126 2.38 14.04 -12.07
C ARG A 126 2.68 14.56 -10.67
N VAL A 127 3.84 14.21 -10.15
CA VAL A 127 4.27 14.55 -8.79
C VAL A 127 5.57 15.32 -8.83
N ASP A 128 5.58 16.47 -8.16
CA ASP A 128 6.80 17.19 -7.81
C ASP A 128 7.11 16.94 -6.34
N VAL A 129 8.13 16.11 -6.08
CA VAL A 129 8.54 15.73 -4.73
C VAL A 129 9.08 16.92 -3.94
N ALA A 130 9.68 17.92 -4.60
CA ALA A 130 10.28 19.07 -3.91
C ALA A 130 9.22 20.03 -3.39
N SER A 131 8.16 20.26 -4.17
CA SER A 131 7.04 21.14 -3.77
C SER A 131 5.88 20.38 -3.14
N ALA A 132 5.93 19.04 -3.09
CA ALA A 132 4.83 18.16 -2.70
C ALA A 132 3.53 18.40 -3.51
N ALA A 133 3.67 18.92 -4.74
CA ALA A 133 2.54 19.16 -5.62
C ALA A 133 2.13 17.86 -6.33
N VAL A 134 0.82 17.67 -6.45
CA VAL A 134 0.21 16.53 -7.13
C VAL A 134 -0.79 17.04 -8.16
N GLU A 135 -0.59 16.65 -9.41
CA GLU A 135 -1.49 16.93 -10.52
C GLU A 135 -2.09 15.61 -11.01
N LYS A 136 -3.41 15.49 -10.96
CA LYS A 136 -4.11 14.34 -11.55
C LYS A 136 -4.04 14.44 -13.08
N LEU A 137 -3.58 13.38 -13.72
CA LEU A 137 -3.54 13.26 -15.18
C LEU A 137 -4.92 12.80 -15.72
N PRO A 138 -5.17 12.92 -17.04
CA PRO A 138 -6.43 12.50 -17.64
C PRO A 138 -6.79 11.05 -17.29
N ASP A 139 -8.09 10.79 -17.10
CA ASP A 139 -8.59 9.46 -16.78
C ASP A 139 -8.25 8.45 -17.89
N ARG A 140 -7.94 7.22 -17.48
CA ARG A 140 -7.55 6.12 -18.37
C ARG A 140 -8.49 4.93 -18.13
N SER A 141 -8.50 4.00 -19.09
CA SER A 141 -9.35 2.81 -19.01
C SER A 141 -8.94 1.92 -17.83
N LYS A 142 -9.88 1.67 -16.91
CA LYS A 142 -9.68 0.75 -15.76
C LYS A 142 -9.56 -0.72 -16.19
N GLU A 143 -9.92 -1.01 -17.43
CA GLU A 143 -9.86 -2.36 -18.01
C GLU A 143 -8.45 -2.66 -18.56
N ASP A 144 -7.72 -1.61 -18.96
CA ASP A 144 -6.44 -1.73 -19.67
C ASP A 144 -5.23 -1.35 -18.80
N HIS A 145 -5.42 -0.50 -17.78
CA HIS A 145 -4.34 0.01 -16.95
C HIS A 145 -4.49 -0.40 -15.48
N TYR A 146 -3.52 -1.13 -14.98
CA TYR A 146 -3.48 -1.62 -13.60
C TYR A 146 -2.04 -1.86 -13.13
N SER A 147 -1.87 -2.03 -11.83
CA SER A 147 -0.66 -2.58 -11.22
C SER A 147 -1.03 -3.84 -10.44
N PHE A 148 -0.32 -4.94 -10.68
CA PHE A 148 -0.51 -6.20 -9.97
C PHE A 148 0.73 -6.52 -9.15
N VAL A 149 0.55 -6.69 -7.84
CA VAL A 149 1.63 -6.88 -6.88
C VAL A 149 1.30 -7.99 -5.88
N GLY A 150 2.32 -8.47 -5.18
CA GLY A 150 2.17 -9.32 -4.01
C GLY A 150 2.66 -8.60 -2.76
N CYS A 151 1.90 -8.68 -1.68
CA CYS A 151 2.31 -8.12 -0.40
C CYS A 151 2.52 -9.25 0.60
N THR A 152 3.62 -9.19 1.36
CA THR A 152 3.94 -10.16 2.42
C THR A 152 4.16 -9.42 3.72
N VAL A 153 3.45 -9.83 4.77
CA VAL A 153 3.49 -9.18 6.08
C VAL A 153 4.05 -10.16 7.11
N ALA A 154 5.08 -9.73 7.84
CA ALA A 154 5.72 -10.54 8.88
C ALA A 154 6.11 -9.65 10.09
N PRO A 155 5.65 -9.95 11.31
CA PRO A 155 4.63 -10.95 11.69
C PRO A 155 3.29 -10.80 10.95
N ALA A 156 2.49 -11.86 10.82
CA ALA A 156 1.28 -11.90 10.00
C ALA A 156 0.31 -10.71 10.19
N PHE A 157 -0.39 -10.35 9.10
CA PHE A 157 -1.43 -9.33 9.13
C PHE A 157 -2.62 -9.77 9.98
N GLU A 158 -3.10 -8.84 10.82
CA GLU A 158 -4.31 -8.98 11.62
C GLU A 158 -5.08 -7.65 11.60
N PHE A 159 -6.37 -7.70 11.27
CA PHE A 159 -7.19 -6.49 11.12
C PHE A 159 -7.28 -5.64 12.38
N VAL A 160 -7.10 -6.23 13.56
CA VAL A 160 -7.13 -5.49 14.84
C VAL A 160 -6.01 -4.43 14.93
N ASP A 161 -4.91 -4.63 14.22
CA ASP A 161 -3.80 -3.67 14.17
C ASP A 161 -3.82 -2.77 12.94
N PHE A 162 -4.70 -3.04 11.98
CA PHE A 162 -4.86 -2.19 10.82
C PHE A 162 -5.50 -0.87 11.23
N GLU A 163 -4.85 0.22 10.88
CA GLU A 163 -5.32 1.57 11.17
C GLU A 163 -5.44 2.35 9.87
N LEU A 164 -6.67 2.70 9.49
CA LEU A 164 -6.95 3.58 8.37
C LEU A 164 -6.79 5.04 8.82
N ALA A 165 -6.17 5.86 7.99
CA ALA A 165 -5.93 7.25 8.31
C ALA A 165 -7.22 8.09 8.32
N LYS A 166 -7.27 9.06 9.24
CA LYS A 166 -8.24 10.18 9.17
C LYS A 166 -7.56 11.40 8.56
N ARG A 167 -8.21 12.00 7.57
CA ARG A 167 -7.66 13.12 6.81
C ARG A 167 -7.30 14.29 7.72
N SER A 168 -8.23 14.72 8.57
CA SER A 168 -8.05 15.88 9.45
C SER A 168 -6.86 15.71 10.41
N GLU A 169 -6.72 14.53 11.01
CA GLU A 169 -5.63 14.19 11.93
C GLU A 169 -4.26 14.20 11.22
N LEU A 170 -4.17 13.59 10.02
CA LEU A 170 -2.93 13.56 9.26
C LEU A 170 -2.56 14.92 8.70
N VAL A 171 -3.50 15.70 8.17
CA VAL A 171 -3.20 17.06 7.65
C VAL A 171 -2.68 17.96 8.77
N SER A 172 -3.21 17.82 9.99
CA SER A 172 -2.71 18.54 11.16
C SER A 172 -1.26 18.14 11.51
N SER A 173 -0.94 16.85 11.41
CA SER A 173 0.38 16.31 11.78
C SER A 173 1.45 16.49 10.69
N PHE A 174 1.03 16.48 9.42
CA PHE A 174 1.89 16.56 8.24
C PHE A 174 1.34 17.59 7.23
N PRO A 175 1.29 18.88 7.58
CA PRO A 175 0.74 19.90 6.69
C PRO A 175 1.48 20.01 5.35
N GLN A 176 2.79 19.68 5.34
CA GLN A 176 3.61 19.60 4.12
C GLN A 176 3.17 18.50 3.15
N ALA A 177 2.46 17.49 3.64
CA ALA A 177 1.99 16.34 2.85
C ALA A 177 0.52 16.46 2.44
N LYS A 178 -0.11 17.63 2.67
CA LYS A 178 -1.56 17.80 2.55
C LYS A 178 -2.13 17.29 1.22
N ALA A 179 -1.48 17.59 0.09
CA ALA A 179 -1.95 17.15 -1.22
C ALA A 179 -2.02 15.62 -1.36
N PHE A 180 -1.01 14.90 -0.83
CA PHE A 180 -1.01 13.43 -0.82
C PHE A 180 -1.98 12.84 0.19
N ILE A 181 -2.16 13.50 1.34
CA ILE A 181 -3.14 13.06 2.33
C ILE A 181 -4.54 13.19 1.74
N GLU A 182 -4.87 14.31 1.11
CA GLU A 182 -6.16 14.51 0.44
C GLU A 182 -6.37 13.52 -0.72
N LEU A 183 -5.32 13.17 -1.46
CA LEU A 183 -5.36 12.12 -2.49
C LEU A 183 -5.67 10.73 -1.90
N LEU A 184 -5.03 10.38 -0.79
CA LEU A 184 -4.99 9.01 -0.25
C LEU A 184 -5.89 8.80 0.98
N THR A 185 -6.84 9.69 1.23
CA THR A 185 -7.84 9.52 2.30
C THR A 185 -9.22 9.85 1.75
N ASP A 186 -10.27 9.37 2.42
CA ASP A 186 -11.63 9.80 2.11
C ASP A 186 -11.87 11.25 2.58
N ALA A 187 -12.80 11.94 1.94
CA ALA A 187 -13.33 13.19 2.46
C ALA A 187 -14.19 12.91 3.69
N GLU A 188 -14.05 13.73 4.73
CA GLU A 188 -14.89 13.69 5.95
C GLU A 188 -16.23 14.39 5.74
#